data_AF-A0A8H7QJ49-F1
#
_entry.id   AF-A0A8H7QJ49-F1
#
_cell.length_a   1.000
_cell.length_b   1.000
_cell.length_c   1.000
_cell.angle_alpha   90.00
_cell.angle_beta   90.00
_cell.angle_gamma   90.00
#
_symmetry.space_group_name_H-M   'P 1'
#
loop_
_entity.id
_entity.type
_entity.pdbx_description
1 polymer ?
#
loop_
_entity_poly.entity_id
_entity_poly.type
_entity_poly.pdbx_seq_one_letter_code
_entity_poly.pdbx_strand_id
1 'polypeptide(L)' 'ICNICKTDTLYKASHTRSYGVLVCKTCKTLWQRDVNASKNMMSIASSIWNRDGRPTAFKRV' A
#
# COMPACT_ATOMS: atom_id res chain seq x y z
N ILE A 1 -1.77 -2.59 -3.09
CA ILE A 1 -2.61 -1.97 -2.03
C ILE A 1 -2.02 -0.63 -1.61
N CYS A 2 -2.79 0.44 -1.74
CA CYS A 2 -2.46 1.75 -1.20
C CYS A 2 -2.56 1.74 0.33
N ASN A 3 -1.50 2.18 1.01
CA ASN A 3 -1.50 2.17 2.47
C ASN A 3 -2.54 3.12 3.10
N ILE A 4 -2.95 4.21 2.43
CA ILE A 4 -3.92 5.17 2.96
C ILE A 4 -5.35 4.66 2.81
N CYS A 5 -5.82 4.45 1.59
CA CYS A 5 -7.23 4.11 1.32
C CYS A 5 -7.50 2.61 1.25
N LYS A 6 -6.48 1.76 1.46
CA LYS A 6 -6.56 0.29 1.48
C LYS A 6 -7.12 -0.36 0.21
N THR A 7 -7.25 0.38 -0.89
CA THR A 7 -7.65 -0.16 -2.20
C THR A 7 -6.45 -0.69 -2.98
N ASP A 8 -6.67 -1.69 -3.83
CA ASP A 8 -5.62 -2.26 -4.70
C ASP A 8 -5.56 -1.60 -6.08
N THR A 9 -5.60 -0.27 -6.10
CA THR A 9 -5.68 0.52 -7.34
C THR A 9 -4.42 1.36 -7.58
N LEU A 10 -3.25 0.74 -7.40
CA LEU A 10 -1.95 1.38 -7.66
C LEU A 10 -1.52 1.15 -9.12
N TYR A 11 -1.12 2.22 -9.81
CA TYR A 11 -0.56 2.16 -11.16
C TYR A 11 0.75 2.93 -11.25
N LYS A 12 1.56 2.67 -12.28
CA LYS A 12 2.83 3.37 -12.49
C LYS A 12 2.54 4.86 -12.74
N ALA A 13 3.28 5.74 -12.07
CA ALA A 13 3.16 7.17 -12.29
C ALA A 13 3.77 7.55 -13.65
N SER A 14 2.95 8.05 -14.59
CA SER A 14 3.45 8.71 -15.79
C SER A 14 4.16 10.00 -15.38
N HIS A 15 5.22 10.38 -16.09
CA HIS A 15 6.05 11.57 -15.81
C HIS A 15 6.97 11.49 -14.58
N THR A 16 7.29 10.28 -14.11
CA THR A 16 8.37 10.08 -13.13
C THR A 16 9.53 9.33 -13.78
N ARG A 17 10.77 9.70 -13.45
CA ARG A 17 11.98 9.07 -14.00
C ARG A 17 12.22 7.64 -13.48
N SER A 18 11.48 7.21 -12.45
CA SER A 18 11.74 5.96 -11.73
C SER A 18 10.54 5.02 -11.79
N TYR A 19 10.79 3.77 -12.17
CA TYR A 19 9.83 2.66 -12.12
C TYR A 19 9.35 2.33 -10.69
N GLY A 20 10.01 2.90 -9.68
CA GLY A 20 9.66 2.76 -8.27
C GLY A 20 8.50 3.64 -7.82
N VAL A 21 7.99 4.57 -8.64
CA VAL A 21 6.89 5.46 -8.23
C VAL A 21 5.54 4.94 -8.72
N LEU A 22 4.61 4.80 -7.80
CA LEU A 22 3.24 4.38 -8.04
C LEU A 22 2.27 5.49 -7.61
N VAL A 23 1.10 5.54 -8.22
CA VAL A 23 0.02 6.46 -7.85
C VAL A 23 -1.25 5.68 -7.57
N CYS A 24 -1.96 6.05 -6.52
CA CYS A 24 -3.25 5.47 -6.19
C CYS A 24 -4.35 6.10 -7.04
N LYS A 25 -5.16 5.30 -7.74
CA LYS A 25 -6.27 5.81 -8.56
C LYS A 25 -7.37 6.45 -7.71
N THR A 26 -7.57 5.96 -6.48
CA THR A 26 -8.64 6.39 -5.57
C THR A 26 -8.28 7.68 -4.86
N CYS A 27 -7.19 7.70 -4.07
CA CYS A 27 -6.82 8.87 -3.25
C CYS A 27 -5.75 9.78 -3.89
N LYS A 28 -5.31 9.48 -5.12
CA LYS A 28 -4.31 10.23 -5.90
C LYS A 28 -2.93 10.38 -5.25
N THR A 29 -2.68 9.74 -4.11
CA THR A 29 -1.37 9.74 -3.45
C THR A 29 -0.30 9.09 -4.32
N LEU A 30 0.84 9.77 -4.43
CA LEU A 30 2.08 9.23 -4.97
C LEU A 30 2.85 8.45 -3.91
N TRP A 31 3.38 7.31 -4.31
CA TRP A 31 4.12 6.40 -3.46
C TRP A 31 5.44 6.04 -4.11
N GLN A 32 6.54 6.15 -3.37
CA GLN A 32 7.62 5.21 -3.63
C GLN A 32 7.14 3.81 -3.23
N ARG A 33 7.32 2.83 -4.13
CA ARG A 33 6.83 1.46 -4.01
C ARG A 33 7.24 0.83 -2.68
N ASP A 34 8.52 0.99 -2.33
CA ASP A 34 9.09 0.39 -1.12
C ASP A 34 8.57 1.05 0.16
N VAL A 35 8.35 2.37 0.13
CA VAL A 35 7.72 3.11 1.24
C VAL A 35 6.28 2.67 1.46
N ASN A 36 5.52 2.46 0.37
CA ASN A 36 4.16 1.95 0.49
C ASN A 36 4.14 0.50 0.99
N ALA A 37 5.05 -0.35 0.49
CA ALA A 37 5.19 -1.73 0.94
C ALA A 37 5.58 -1.81 2.42
N SER A 38 6.56 -1.03 2.88
CA SER A 38 6.99 -1.01 4.28
C SER A 38 5.89 -0.55 5.22
N LYS A 39 5.13 0.49 4.86
CA LYS A 39 3.95 0.93 5.62
C LYS A 39 2.84 -0.12 5.66
N ASN A 40 2.63 -0.86 4.57
CA ASN A 40 1.69 -1.98 4.56
C ASN A 40 2.15 -3.10 5.51
N MET A 41 3.45 -3.41 5.53
CA MET A 41 4.00 -4.40 6.47
C MET A 41 3.87 -3.95 7.92
N MET A 42 4.13 -2.69 8.22
CA MET A 42 3.89 -2.12 9.55
C MET A 42 2.40 -2.23 9.94
N SER A 43 1.48 -1.88 9.04
CA SER A 43 0.04 -1.99 9.33
C SER A 43 -0.39 -3.43 9.64
N ILE A 44 0.16 -4.42 8.95
CA ILE A 44 -0.10 -5.84 9.22
C ILE A 44 0.49 -6.23 10.58
N ALA A 45 1.75 -5.86 10.84
CA ALA A 45 2.42 -6.16 12.10
C ALA A 45 1.67 -5.58 13.30
N SER A 46 1.26 -4.32 13.24
CA SER A 46 0.48 -3.67 14.30
C SER A 46 -0.87 -4.36 14.54
N SER A 47 -1.58 -4.73 13.48
CA SER A 47 -2.86 -5.44 13.57
C SER A 47 -2.71 -6.82 14.24
N ILE A 48 -1.65 -7.56 13.89
CA ILE A 48 -1.34 -8.85 14.52
C ILE A 48 -0.97 -8.65 15.99
N TRP A 49 -0.14 -7.65 16.29
CA TRP A 49 0.28 -7.32 17.66
C TRP A 49 -0.91 -6.99 18.57
N ASN A 50 -1.91 -6.28 18.03
CA ASN A 50 -3.12 -5.91 18.76
C ASN A 50 -4.18 -7.02 18.83
N ARG A 51 -3.88 -8.24 18.35
CA ARG A 51 -4.82 -9.39 18.28
C ARG A 51 -6.00 -9.20 17.33
N ASP A 52 -5.95 -8.21 16.43
CA ASP A 52 -6.96 -8.00 15.37
C ASP A 52 -6.78 -8.98 14.19
N GLY A 53 -5.67 -9.72 14.19
CA GLY A 53 -5.31 -10.65 13.12
C GLY A 53 -4.79 -9.92 11.88
N ARG A 54 -4.82 -10.61 10.72
CA ARG A 54 -4.38 -10.03 9.45
C ARG A 54 -5.53 -9.27 8.78
N PRO A 55 -5.37 -7.98 8.42
CA PRO A 55 -6.44 -7.24 7.75
C PRO A 55 -6.81 -7.89 6.41
N THR A 56 -8.11 -7.92 6.10
CA THR A 56 -8.66 -8.60 4.92
C THR A 56 -8.01 -8.16 3.61
N ALA A 57 -7.71 -6.86 3.48
CA ALA A 57 -7.01 -6.34 2.31
C ALA A 57 -5.68 -7.07 2.03
N PHE A 58 -5.00 -7.59 3.04
CA PHE A 58 -3.70 -8.25 2.92
C PHE A 58 -3.77 -9.78 3.00
N LYS A 59 -4.96 -10.38 3.02
CA LYS A 59 -5.11 -11.84 2.96
C LYS A 59 -4.86 -12.31 1.52
N ARG A 60 -4.21 -13.47 1.37
CA ARG A 60 -4.17 -14.15 0.06
C ARG A 60 -5.55 -14.76 -0.17
N VAL A 61 -6.14 -14.46 -1.33
CA VAL A 61 -7.37 -15.08 -1.82
C VAL A 61 -7.00 -16.40 -2.51
#